data_AF-A0A811UX36-F1
#
_entry.id   AF-A0A811UX36-F1
#
_cell.length_a   1.000
_cell.length_b   1.000
_cell.length_c   1.000
_cell.angle_alpha   90.00
_cell.angle_beta   90.00
_cell.angle_gamma   90.00
#
_symmetry.space_group_name_H-M   'P 1'
#
loop_
_entity.id
_entity.type
_entity.pdbx_description
1 polymer ?
#
loop_
_entity_poly.entity_id
_entity_poly.type
_entity_poly.pdbx_seq_one_letter_code
_entity_poly.pdbx_strand_id
1 'polypeptide(L)'
;MSSEIRLLSSGSPNPVASLPLISASAENLEALQNGLKILVIGAGGLGCELLKDLAMMGFGNVHVIDMDTIELSNLNRQFLFRRKDLGLSKAECAARFINERVSTTRVTPHFAKIQDFDERFYSQFHIIVCGWTRLLHDAG
;
A
#
# COMPACT_ATOMS: atom_id res chain seq x y z
N MET A 1 -6.88 -17.87 -19.55
CA MET A 1 -6.80 -18.89 -18.49
C MET A 1 -7.08 -18.19 -17.18
N SER A 2 -8.32 -18.24 -16.71
CA SER A 2 -8.77 -17.51 -15.52
C SER A 2 -8.25 -18.21 -14.26
N SER A 3 -7.41 -17.53 -13.48
CA SER A 3 -6.95 -17.99 -12.18
C SER A 3 -7.91 -17.48 -11.11
N GLU A 4 -8.98 -18.24 -10.86
CA GLU A 4 -9.77 -18.05 -9.64
C GLU A 4 -8.91 -18.43 -8.43
N ILE A 5 -8.73 -17.48 -7.50
CA ILE A 5 -8.08 -17.69 -6.22
C ILE A 5 -8.97 -18.61 -5.39
N ARG A 6 -8.59 -19.88 -5.23
CA ARG A 6 -9.23 -20.83 -4.31
C ARG A 6 -8.84 -20.49 -2.88
N LEU A 7 -9.67 -19.71 -2.20
CA LEU A 7 -9.61 -19.53 -0.75
C LEU A 7 -10.55 -20.55 -0.07
N LEU A 8 -9.94 -21.37 0.81
CA LEU A 8 -10.54 -22.14 1.93
C LEU A 8 -11.31 -23.43 1.59
N SER A 9 -10.62 -24.57 1.73
CA SER A 9 -11.23 -25.89 1.98
C SER A 9 -11.04 -26.30 3.44
N SER A 10 -11.95 -25.90 4.32
CA SER A 10 -12.13 -26.53 5.64
C SER A 10 -13.61 -26.82 5.81
N GLY A 11 -13.98 -28.08 6.02
CA GLY A 11 -15.34 -28.63 5.92
C GLY A 11 -16.37 -28.16 6.96
N SER A 12 -16.35 -26.90 7.37
CA SER A 12 -17.49 -26.22 7.99
C SER A 12 -18.32 -25.53 6.88
N PRO A 13 -19.67 -25.51 6.97
CA PRO A 13 -20.48 -24.75 6.03
C PRO A 13 -20.09 -23.27 6.14
N ASN A 14 -19.43 -22.77 5.10
CA ASN A 14 -19.00 -21.38 5.02
C ASN A 14 -20.27 -20.51 4.91
N PRO A 15 -20.60 -19.67 5.90
CA PRO A 15 -21.81 -18.83 5.87
C PRO A 15 -21.78 -17.79 4.73
N VAL A 16 -20.64 -17.66 4.04
CA VAL A 16 -20.43 -16.78 2.89
C VAL A 16 -20.60 -17.52 1.55
N ALA A 17 -20.71 -18.85 1.52
CA ALA A 17 -20.81 -19.65 0.29
C ALA A 17 -22.09 -19.42 -0.51
N SER A 18 -23.12 -18.85 0.11
CA SER A 18 -24.40 -18.49 -0.53
C SER A 18 -24.48 -17.03 -0.96
N LEU A 19 -23.48 -16.19 -0.63
CA LEU A 19 -23.40 -14.87 -1.22
C LEU A 19 -22.96 -15.02 -2.67
N PRO A 20 -23.56 -14.29 -3.62
CA PRO A 20 -23.01 -14.23 -4.97
C PRO A 20 -21.54 -13.80 -4.85
N LEU A 21 -20.64 -14.52 -5.51
CA LEU A 21 -19.25 -14.11 -5.63
C LEU A 21 -19.24 -12.81 -6.44
N ILE A 22 -19.27 -11.67 -5.75
CA ILE A 22 -19.17 -10.35 -6.37
C ILE A 22 -17.70 -10.18 -6.76
N SER A 23 -17.40 -10.40 -8.03
CA SER A 23 -16.12 -10.06 -8.62
C SER A 23 -16.18 -8.68 -9.26
N ALA A 24 -15.06 -7.97 -9.26
CA ALA A 24 -14.94 -6.75 -10.05
C ALA A 24 -15.10 -7.08 -11.54
N SER A 25 -15.79 -6.22 -12.29
CA SER A 25 -15.84 -6.32 -13.75
C SER A 25 -14.44 -6.20 -14.35
N ALA A 26 -14.25 -6.72 -15.58
CA ALA A 26 -12.98 -6.56 -16.30
C ALA A 26 -12.59 -5.08 -16.44
N GLU A 27 -13.57 -4.22 -16.72
CA GLU A 27 -13.41 -2.77 -16.81
C GLU A 27 -12.90 -2.17 -15.49
N ASN A 28 -13.45 -2.59 -14.35
CA ASN A 28 -12.99 -2.13 -13.04
C ASN A 28 -11.56 -2.60 -12.78
N LEU A 29 -11.23 -3.85 -13.10
CA LEU A 29 -9.87 -4.38 -12.92
C LEU A 29 -8.84 -3.65 -13.79
N GLU A 30 -9.20 -3.34 -15.05
CA GLU A 30 -8.35 -2.55 -15.94
C GLU A 30 -8.14 -1.13 -15.40
N ALA A 31 -9.21 -0.49 -14.89
CA ALA A 31 -9.12 0.83 -14.27
C ALA A 31 -8.21 0.82 -13.03
N LEU A 32 -8.32 -0.19 -12.15
CA LEU A 32 -7.46 -0.36 -10.98
C LEU A 32 -5.98 -0.53 -11.39
N GLN A 33 -5.72 -1.35 -12.40
CA GLN A 33 -4.36 -1.68 -12.83
C GLN A 33 -3.68 -0.52 -13.58
N ASN A 34 -4.40 0.14 -14.49
CA ASN A 34 -3.78 1.06 -15.45
C ASN A 34 -4.30 2.50 -15.37
N GLY A 35 -5.53 2.70 -14.88
CA GLY A 35 -6.19 4.02 -14.90
C GLY A 35 -5.94 4.85 -13.65
N LEU A 36 -5.78 4.21 -12.49
CA LEU A 36 -5.70 4.91 -11.20
C LEU A 36 -4.27 5.04 -10.70
N LYS A 37 -3.98 6.24 -10.17
CA LYS A 37 -2.71 6.60 -9.53
C LYS A 37 -2.99 7.02 -8.09
N ILE A 38 -2.47 6.29 -7.13
CA ILE A 38 -2.74 6.49 -5.70
C ILE A 38 -1.49 6.96 -4.99
N LEU A 39 -1.65 7.96 -4.11
CA LEU A 39 -0.62 8.36 -3.16
C LEU A 39 -1.02 7.96 -1.75
N VAL A 40 -0.14 7.21 -1.08
CA VAL A 40 -0.22 6.93 0.35
C VAL A 40 0.79 7.82 1.07
N ILE A 41 0.31 8.61 2.02
CA ILE A 41 1.15 9.42 2.91
C ILE A 41 1.31 8.66 4.23
N GLY A 42 2.54 8.24 4.52
CA GLY A 42 2.92 7.44 5.67
C GLY A 42 3.00 5.95 5.36
N ALA A 43 4.13 5.34 5.72
CA ALA A 43 4.42 3.91 5.70
C ALA A 43 4.54 3.36 7.14
N GLY A 44 3.76 3.94 8.07
CA GLY A 44 3.59 3.45 9.44
C GLY A 44 2.73 2.18 9.53
N GLY A 45 2.14 1.90 10.69
CA GLY A 45 1.32 0.68 10.88
C GLY A 45 0.13 0.59 9.92
N LEU A 46 -0.69 1.64 9.87
CA LEU A 46 -1.84 1.72 8.95
C LEU A 46 -1.39 1.84 7.49
N GLY A 47 -0.35 2.65 7.22
CA GLY A 47 0.25 2.75 5.89
C GLY A 47 0.72 1.40 5.34
N CYS A 48 1.35 0.56 6.16
CA CYS A 48 1.78 -0.78 5.77
C CYS A 48 0.61 -1.67 5.34
N GLU A 49 -0.47 -1.69 6.13
CA GLU A 49 -1.67 -2.47 5.80
C GLU A 49 -2.33 -1.95 4.51
N LEU A 50 -2.48 -0.63 4.39
CA LEU A 50 -3.07 0.00 3.20
C LEU A 50 -2.26 -0.30 1.93
N LEU A 51 -0.93 -0.19 1.99
CA LEU A 51 -0.07 -0.48 0.83
C LEU A 51 -0.20 -1.96 0.40
N LYS A 52 -0.26 -2.87 1.37
CA LYS A 52 -0.48 -4.31 1.11
C LYS A 52 -1.86 -4.55 0.52
N ASP A 53 -2.91 -3.96 1.07
CA ASP A 53 -4.28 -4.12 0.57
C ASP A 53 -4.41 -3.57 -0.85
N LEU A 54 -3.90 -2.36 -1.13
CA LEU A 54 -3.91 -1.78 -2.48
C LEU A 54 -3.19 -2.68 -3.48
N ALA A 55 -2.02 -3.22 -3.12
CA ALA A 55 -1.29 -4.13 -3.99
C ALA A 55 -2.07 -5.43 -4.23
N MET A 56 -2.64 -6.04 -3.19
CA MET A 56 -3.41 -7.28 -3.28
C MET A 56 -4.75 -7.10 -4.01
N MET A 57 -5.33 -5.90 -3.98
CA MET A 57 -6.55 -5.55 -4.73
C MET A 57 -6.27 -5.27 -6.22
N GLY A 58 -5.00 -5.21 -6.64
CA GLY A 58 -4.63 -5.04 -8.04
C GLY A 58 -4.48 -3.59 -8.49
N PHE A 59 -4.31 -2.64 -7.57
CA PHE A 59 -3.93 -1.28 -7.95
C PHE A 59 -2.51 -1.29 -8.52
N GLY A 60 -2.36 -0.88 -9.78
CA GLY A 60 -1.08 -1.01 -10.47
C GLY A 60 -0.10 0.12 -10.19
N ASN A 61 -0.59 1.33 -9.89
CA ASN A 61 0.24 2.52 -9.74
C ASN A 61 0.04 3.17 -8.36
N VAL A 62 0.94 2.81 -7.43
CA VAL A 62 0.91 3.28 -6.04
C VAL A 62 2.18 4.09 -5.77
N HIS A 63 2.04 5.19 -5.08
CA HIS A 63 3.15 6.00 -4.58
C HIS A 63 3.06 6.04 -3.06
N VAL A 64 4.22 6.10 -2.39
CA VAL A 64 4.30 6.23 -0.94
C VAL A 64 5.28 7.34 -0.57
N ILE A 65 4.84 8.28 0.28
CA ILE A 65 5.71 9.27 0.92
C ILE A 65 5.85 8.91 2.40
N ASP A 66 7.07 8.84 2.90
CA ASP A 66 7.35 8.77 4.34
C ASP A 66 8.74 9.39 4.59
N MET A 67 8.88 10.21 5.63
CA MET A 67 10.14 10.89 5.97
C MET A 67 10.95 10.18 7.06
N ASP A 68 10.42 9.10 7.63
CA ASP A 68 11.05 8.38 8.73
C ASP A 68 11.94 7.23 8.23
N THR A 69 12.89 6.86 9.08
CA THR A 69 13.64 5.62 8.98
C THR A 69 13.03 4.53 9.88
N ILE A 70 13.34 3.27 9.61
CA ILE A 70 12.83 2.13 10.36
C ILE A 70 13.57 2.00 11.69
N GLU A 71 12.80 1.93 12.78
CA GLU A 71 13.31 1.66 14.12
C GLU A 71 12.93 0.26 14.62
N LEU A 72 13.66 -0.25 15.62
CA LEU A 72 13.37 -1.54 16.24
C LEU A 72 11.93 -1.58 16.79
N SER A 73 11.47 -0.46 17.35
CA SER A 73 10.12 -0.29 17.89
C SER A 73 9.05 -0.50 16.82
N ASN A 74 9.34 -0.37 15.53
CA ASN A 74 8.39 -0.48 14.44
C ASN A 74 8.09 -1.95 14.07
N LEU A 75 9.06 -2.84 14.24
CA LEU A 75 9.01 -4.22 13.74
C LEU A 75 7.91 -5.07 14.39
N ASN A 76 7.35 -4.66 15.53
CA ASN A 76 6.27 -5.37 16.21
C ASN A 76 4.89 -5.19 15.54
N ARG A 77 4.71 -4.15 14.70
CA ARG A 77 3.42 -3.78 14.12
C ARG A 77 3.47 -3.36 12.65
N GLN A 78 4.66 -3.20 12.07
CA GLN A 78 4.87 -2.80 10.68
C GLN A 78 5.52 -3.98 9.92
N PHE A 79 4.68 -4.90 9.46
CA PHE A 79 5.12 -6.19 8.91
C PHE A 79 5.84 -6.08 7.56
N LEU A 80 5.89 -4.91 6.92
CA LEU A 80 6.68 -4.70 5.70
C LEU A 80 8.19 -4.64 5.98
N PHE A 81 8.61 -4.48 7.24
CA PHE A 81 10.01 -4.26 7.60
C PHE A 81 10.64 -5.46 8.31
N ARG A 82 11.96 -5.62 8.17
CA ARG A 82 12.75 -6.67 8.85
C ARG A 82 13.90 -6.03 9.64
N ARG A 83 14.53 -6.80 10.52
CA ARG A 83 15.71 -6.35 11.29
C ARG A 83 16.86 -5.85 10.40
N LYS A 84 17.01 -6.40 9.20
CA LYS A 84 18.03 -5.96 8.22
C LYS A 84 17.75 -4.56 7.65
N ASP A 85 16.54 -4.04 7.80
CA ASP A 85 16.11 -2.76 7.25
C ASP A 85 16.22 -1.61 8.28
N LEU A 86 16.72 -1.87 9.50
CA LEU A 86 16.88 -0.86 10.54
C LEU A 86 17.76 0.31 10.06
N GLY A 87 17.29 1.54 10.30
CA GLY A 87 17.95 2.77 9.87
C GLY A 87 17.73 3.14 8.40
N LEU A 88 17.09 2.27 7.59
CA LEU A 88 16.75 2.58 6.21
C LEU A 88 15.41 3.32 6.11
N SER A 89 15.17 3.99 4.99
CA SER A 89 13.91 4.68 4.69
C SER A 89 12.71 3.73 4.74
N LYS A 90 11.65 4.11 5.45
CA LYS A 90 10.39 3.35 5.45
C LYS A 90 9.77 3.29 4.06
N ALA A 91 9.75 4.42 3.34
CA ALA A 91 9.15 4.51 2.01
C ALA A 91 9.84 3.54 1.03
N GLU A 92 11.17 3.59 0.96
CA GLU A 92 11.95 2.72 0.06
C GLU A 92 11.83 1.24 0.42
N CYS A 93 11.92 0.91 1.71
CA CYS A 93 11.80 -0.48 2.17
C CYS A 93 10.39 -1.04 1.93
N ALA A 94 9.34 -0.25 2.17
CA ALA A 94 7.96 -0.67 1.91
C ALA A 94 7.74 -0.93 0.41
N ALA A 95 8.20 -0.01 -0.44
CA ALA A 95 8.11 -0.16 -1.89
C ALA A 95 8.87 -1.39 -2.39
N ARG A 96 10.12 -1.57 -1.93
CA ARG A 96 10.93 -2.75 -2.27
C ARG A 96 10.22 -4.04 -1.84
N PHE A 97 9.72 -4.10 -0.61
CA PHE A 97 9.05 -5.28 -0.08
C PHE A 97 7.86 -5.71 -0.96
N ILE A 98 7.03 -4.77 -1.38
CA ILE A 98 5.83 -5.04 -2.20
C ILE A 98 6.21 -5.37 -3.63
N ASN A 99 7.09 -4.58 -4.27
CA ASN A 99 7.49 -4.79 -5.66
C ASN A 99 8.19 -6.15 -5.88
N GLU A 100 8.87 -6.69 -4.87
CA GLU A 100 9.45 -8.04 -4.91
C GLU A 100 8.40 -9.16 -4.85
N ARG A 101 7.17 -8.89 -4.40
CA ARG A 101 6.15 -9.91 -4.05
C ARG A 101 4.89 -9.84 -4.89
N VAL A 102 4.54 -8.65 -5.39
CA VAL A 102 3.30 -8.40 -6.13
C VAL A 102 3.68 -7.82 -7.48
N SER A 103 3.78 -8.67 -8.50
CA SER A 103 4.22 -8.26 -9.85
C SER A 103 3.20 -7.37 -10.59
N THR A 104 1.94 -7.36 -10.15
CA THR A 104 0.86 -6.55 -10.75
C THR A 104 0.82 -5.12 -10.24
N THR A 105 1.64 -4.77 -9.23
CA THR A 105 1.67 -3.45 -8.61
C THR A 105 3.07 -2.87 -8.66
N ARG A 106 3.17 -1.59 -9.00
CA ARG A 106 4.38 -0.79 -8.88
C ARG A 106 4.20 0.26 -7.80
N VAL A 107 4.94 0.09 -6.70
CA VAL A 107 5.05 1.08 -5.62
C VAL A 107 6.27 1.97 -5.88
N THR A 108 6.05 3.28 -5.99
CA THR A 108 7.12 4.29 -6.14
C THR A 108 7.37 4.99 -4.80
N PRO A 109 8.56 4.86 -4.18
CA PRO A 109 8.86 5.49 -2.91
C PRO A 109 9.30 6.95 -3.05
N HIS A 110 9.00 7.74 -2.02
CA HIS A 110 9.45 9.11 -1.83
C HIS A 110 9.89 9.27 -0.36
N PHE A 111 11.20 9.28 -0.12
CA PHE A 111 11.76 9.55 1.21
C PHE A 111 11.88 11.06 1.41
N ALA A 112 10.78 11.69 1.81
CA ALA A 112 10.66 13.15 1.85
C ALA A 112 9.55 13.57 2.80
N LYS A 113 9.57 14.85 3.21
CA LYS A 113 8.44 15.47 3.88
C LYS A 113 7.36 15.78 2.86
N ILE A 114 6.10 15.84 3.29
CA ILE A 114 5.00 16.24 2.40
C ILE A 114 5.18 17.69 1.93
N GLN A 115 5.79 18.55 2.76
CA GLN A 115 6.02 19.95 2.43
C GLN A 115 7.07 20.15 1.31
N ASP A 116 7.82 19.11 0.96
CA ASP A 116 8.84 19.18 -0.09
C ASP A 116 8.23 19.14 -1.50
N PHE A 117 6.93 18.86 -1.62
CA PHE A 117 6.21 18.75 -2.88
C PHE A 117 5.25 19.92 -3.10
N ASP A 118 5.14 20.37 -4.35
CA ASP A 118 4.21 21.42 -4.75
C ASP A 118 2.84 20.85 -5.14
N GLU A 119 1.88 21.74 -5.41
CA GLU A 119 0.53 21.35 -5.85
C GLU A 119 0.56 20.47 -7.10
N ARG A 120 1.47 20.74 -8.05
CA ARG A 120 1.59 20.00 -9.31
C ARG A 120 1.92 18.53 -9.07
N PHE A 121 2.77 18.25 -8.09
CA PHE A 121 3.03 16.89 -7.67
C PHE A 121 1.75 16.22 -7.14
N TYR A 122 0.94 16.89 -6.32
CA TYR A 122 -0.28 16.28 -5.77
C TYR A 122 -1.38 16.10 -6.81
N SER A 123 -1.52 17.02 -7.77
CA SER A 123 -2.56 16.99 -8.80
C SER A 123 -2.48 15.78 -9.75
N GLN A 124 -1.37 15.04 -9.77
CA GLN A 124 -1.23 13.84 -10.60
C GLN A 124 -1.93 12.60 -10.03
N PHE A 125 -2.37 12.64 -8.77
CA PHE A 125 -2.97 11.50 -8.08
C PHE A 125 -4.49 11.57 -8.12
N HIS A 126 -5.11 10.43 -8.40
CA HIS A 126 -6.56 10.30 -8.38
C HIS A 126 -7.09 10.19 -6.94
N ILE A 127 -6.30 9.56 -6.06
CA ILE A 127 -6.63 9.35 -4.65
C ILE A 127 -5.37 9.62 -3.82
N ILE A 128 -5.52 10.42 -2.77
CA ILE A 128 -4.49 10.65 -1.75
C ILE A 128 -5.05 10.16 -0.42
N VAL A 129 -4.35 9.23 0.24
CA VAL A 129 -4.77 8.64 1.52
C VAL A 129 -3.68 8.82 2.57
N CYS A 130 -4.05 9.31 3.75
CA CYS A 130 -3.13 9.50 4.87
C CYS A 130 -3.16 8.29 5.82
N GLY A 131 -2.12 7.46 5.79
CA GLY A 131 -1.94 6.24 6.59
C GLY A 131 -1.37 6.48 7.99
N TRP A 132 -1.74 7.61 8.60
CA TRP A 132 -1.28 8.21 9.86
C TRP A 132 -0.03 9.11 9.74
N THR A 133 -0.24 10.40 10.03
CA THR A 133 0.79 11.44 9.93
C THR A 133 0.85 12.24 11.23
N ARG A 134 2.00 12.26 11.92
CA ARG A 134 2.24 13.11 13.08
C ARG A 134 2.65 14.50 12.59
N LEU A 135 1.71 15.28 12.05
CA LEU A 135 2.01 16.57 11.40
C LEU A 135 2.10 17.79 12.33
N LEU A 136 1.95 17.63 13.64
CA LEU A 136 1.63 18.78 14.50
C LEU A 136 2.63 19.14 15.60
N HIS A 137 3.88 18.64 15.59
CA HIS A 137 4.81 18.98 16.69
C HIS A 137 6.15 19.62 16.32
N ASP A 138 6.50 19.79 15.04
CA ASP A 138 7.78 20.41 14.66
C ASP A 138 7.61 21.76 13.94
N ALA A 139 6.53 22.49 14.25
CA ALA A 139 6.45 23.92 14.01
C ALA A 139 6.72 24.64 15.35
N GLY A 140 8.00 24.72 15.72
CA GLY A 140 8.52 25.36 16.93
C GLY A 140 10.03 25.33 16.97
#